data_AF-A0A0G0HKD2-F1
#
_entry.id   AF-A0A0G0HKD2-F1
#
_cell.length_a   1.000
_cell.length_b   1.000
_cell.length_c   1.000
_cell.angle_alpha   90.00
_cell.angle_beta   90.00
_cell.angle_gamma   90.00
#
_symmetry.space_group_name_H-M   'P 1'
#
loop_
_entity.id
_entity.type
_entity.pdbx_description
1 polymer ?
#
loop_
_entity_poly.entity_id
_entity_poly.type
_entity_poly.pdbx_seq_one_letter_code
_entity_poly.pdbx_strand_id
1 'polypeptide(L)'
;MKQSQLFTKTKKEAPSDEVAKNAQLLIRAGFIHKEMAGVYAYMPLGLRVLENIKKIVREEMNAVGGQELMMTTLQPKEIWEKTDRWDDAKVDNWFKTKLVNGTELGVGLTHEEPIVDAISNYLGSYKDMPFAVYQIQNKFRNEKRAKSGLLRGREFLMKDMYTFSRDQKQHEEEYEKIVKAYFRVYDKLGLGSNIE
;
A
#
# COMPACT_ATOMS: atom_id res chain seq x y z
N MET A 1 -0.17 26.03 -11.52
CA MET A 1 0.54 26.58 -10.34
C MET A 1 1.79 27.29 -10.83
N LYS A 2 1.98 28.57 -10.51
CA LYS A 2 3.20 29.30 -10.87
C LYS A 2 4.35 28.82 -9.98
N GLN A 3 5.55 28.65 -10.53
CA GLN A 3 6.72 28.20 -9.75
C GLN A 3 7.08 29.17 -8.61
N SER A 4 6.80 30.46 -8.78
CA SER A 4 6.97 31.47 -7.73
C SER A 4 6.11 31.23 -6.48
N GLN A 5 4.98 30.52 -6.62
CA GLN A 5 4.07 30.17 -5.52
C GLN A 5 4.37 28.80 -4.90
N LEU A 6 5.28 28.02 -5.49
CA LEU A 6 5.69 26.73 -4.94
C LEU A 6 6.74 26.96 -3.84
N PHE A 7 6.43 26.52 -2.62
CA PHE A 7 7.31 26.71 -1.46
C PHE A 7 8.57 25.85 -1.50
N THR A 8 8.49 24.66 -2.12
CA THR A 8 9.66 23.80 -2.27
C THR A 8 10.63 24.37 -3.29
N LYS A 9 11.93 24.34 -2.97
CA LYS A 9 13.03 24.72 -3.85
C LYS A 9 13.97 23.55 -4.04
N THR A 10 14.63 23.51 -5.20
CA THR A 10 15.65 22.49 -5.49
C THR A 10 16.90 22.74 -4.65
N LYS A 11 17.54 21.66 -4.18
CA LYS A 11 18.83 21.72 -3.48
C LYS A 11 19.98 21.31 -4.40
N LYS A 12 21.07 22.07 -4.37
CA LYS A 12 22.29 21.75 -5.14
C LYS A 12 22.92 20.46 -4.64
N GLU A 13 23.06 20.35 -3.32
CA GLU A 13 23.70 19.23 -2.63
C GLU A 13 22.69 18.16 -2.23
N ALA A 14 23.14 16.90 -2.22
CA ALA A 14 22.35 15.79 -1.70
C ALA A 14 22.32 15.83 -0.17
N PRO A 15 21.23 15.35 0.47
CA PRO A 15 21.22 15.09 1.90
C PRO A 15 22.36 14.15 2.31
N SER A 16 23.10 14.49 3.37
CA SER A 16 24.23 13.71 3.87
C SER A 16 23.81 12.42 4.60
N ASP A 17 22.58 12.39 5.11
CA ASP A 17 22.01 11.28 5.87
C ASP A 17 21.26 10.26 4.99
N GLU A 18 21.27 10.44 3.67
CA GLU A 18 20.60 9.56 2.71
C GLU A 18 21.56 9.04 1.66
N VAL A 19 21.55 7.72 1.46
CA VAL A 19 22.48 7.02 0.55
C VAL A 19 21.77 6.51 -0.70
N ALA A 20 20.45 6.34 -0.66
CA ALA A 20 19.70 5.82 -1.78
C ALA A 20 19.51 6.89 -2.87
N LYS A 21 19.98 6.57 -4.08
CA LYS A 21 19.93 7.51 -5.22
C LYS A 21 18.51 8.00 -5.53
N ASN A 22 17.50 7.13 -5.43
CA ASN A 22 16.10 7.52 -5.62
C ASN A 22 15.67 8.62 -4.64
N ALA A 23 15.96 8.46 -3.34
CA ALA A 23 15.57 9.38 -2.30
C ALA A 23 16.41 10.67 -2.37
N GLN A 24 17.71 10.58 -2.62
CA GLN A 24 18.56 11.76 -2.84
C GLN A 24 18.04 12.65 -3.96
N LEU A 25 17.65 12.07 -5.10
CA LEU A 25 17.12 12.82 -6.24
C LEU A 25 15.77 13.47 -5.90
N LEU A 26 14.85 12.72 -5.28
CA LEU A 26 13.53 13.23 -4.91
C LEU A 26 13.60 14.31 -3.82
N ILE A 27 14.49 14.18 -2.84
CA ILE A 27 14.74 15.19 -1.80
C ILE A 27 15.32 16.45 -2.44
N ARG A 28 16.33 16.31 -3.31
CA ARG A 28 16.94 17.45 -4.00
C ARG A 28 15.97 18.18 -4.91
N ALA A 29 15.05 17.46 -5.55
CA ALA A 29 14.02 18.04 -6.40
C ALA A 29 12.86 18.67 -5.60
N GLY A 30 12.81 18.47 -4.27
CA GLY A 30 11.71 18.96 -3.42
C GLY A 30 10.42 18.16 -3.59
N PHE A 31 10.51 16.87 -3.97
CA PHE A 31 9.35 15.98 -4.13
C PHE A 31 8.99 15.27 -2.83
N ILE A 32 9.99 15.02 -1.97
CA ILE A 32 9.80 14.36 -0.68
C ILE A 32 10.62 15.06 0.41
N HIS A 33 10.19 14.89 1.65
CA HIS A 33 10.95 15.19 2.85
C HIS A 33 11.11 13.90 3.66
N LYS A 34 12.30 13.67 4.21
CA LYS A 34 12.57 12.49 5.04
C LYS A 34 12.39 12.88 6.51
N GLU A 35 11.39 12.30 7.15
CA GLU A 35 11.11 12.52 8.58
C GLU A 35 12.09 11.70 9.43
N MET A 36 12.27 10.43 9.06
CA MET A 36 13.21 9.51 9.68
C MET A 36 13.54 8.36 8.72
N ALA A 37 14.42 7.44 9.15
CA ALA A 37 14.79 6.29 8.33
C ALA A 37 13.56 5.47 7.91
N GLY A 38 13.26 5.47 6.61
CA GLY A 38 12.15 4.73 6.02
C GLY A 38 10.78 5.41 6.12
N VAL A 39 10.70 6.68 6.53
CA VAL A 39 9.44 7.45 6.60
C VAL A 39 9.63 8.78 5.88
N TYR A 40 8.76 9.02 4.90
CA TYR A 40 8.86 10.16 3.99
C TYR A 40 7.52 10.88 3.86
N ALA A 41 7.54 12.20 3.99
CA ALA A 41 6.43 13.05 3.60
C ALA A 41 6.52 13.39 2.11
N TYR A 42 5.38 13.33 1.41
CA TYR A 42 5.28 13.74 0.01
C TYR A 42 5.02 15.25 -0.06
N MET A 43 5.95 15.98 -0.67
CA MET A 43 5.82 17.41 -0.91
C MET A 43 4.87 17.67 -2.11
N PRO A 44 4.43 18.91 -2.39
CA PRO A 44 3.37 19.16 -3.38
C PRO A 44 3.60 18.52 -4.76
N LEU A 45 4.82 18.54 -5.28
CA LEU A 45 5.12 17.91 -6.58
C LEU A 45 5.16 16.38 -6.48
N GLY A 46 5.71 15.82 -5.40
CA GLY A 46 5.70 14.38 -5.16
C GLY A 46 4.30 13.83 -4.96
N LEU A 47 3.45 14.54 -4.23
CA LEU A 47 2.04 14.18 -4.04
C LEU A 47 1.28 14.17 -5.37
N ARG A 48 1.53 15.14 -6.26
CA ARG A 48 0.92 15.13 -7.61
C ARG A 48 1.31 13.91 -8.43
N VAL A 49 2.57 13.49 -8.37
CA VAL A 49 3.02 12.25 -9.03
C VAL A 49 2.35 11.03 -8.40
N LEU A 50 2.29 10.97 -7.06
CA LEU A 50 1.64 9.90 -6.34
C LEU A 50 0.16 9.78 -6.71
N GLU A 51 -0.59 10.87 -6.78
CA GLU A 51 -1.99 10.86 -7.20
C GLU A 51 -2.18 10.43 -8.67
N ASN A 52 -1.25 10.80 -9.56
CA ASN A 52 -1.27 10.29 -10.94
C ASN A 52 -1.06 8.77 -11.00
N ILE A 53 -0.13 8.24 -10.21
CA ILE A 53 0.11 6.79 -10.09
C ILE A 53 -1.14 6.11 -9.55
N LYS A 54 -1.72 6.62 -8.46
CA LYS A 54 -2.97 6.11 -7.87
C LYS A 54 -4.10 6.09 -8.89
N LYS A 55 -4.22 7.12 -9.72
CA LYS A 55 -5.23 7.20 -10.77
C LYS A 55 -5.08 6.06 -11.80
N ILE A 56 -3.88 5.83 -12.31
CA ILE A 56 -3.60 4.73 -13.25
C ILE A 56 -3.94 3.37 -12.63
N VAL A 57 -3.50 3.14 -11.39
CA VAL A 57 -3.79 1.90 -10.66
C VAL A 57 -5.30 1.72 -10.51
N ARG A 58 -6.02 2.76 -10.07
CA ARG A 58 -7.48 2.74 -9.90
C ARG A 58 -8.21 2.44 -11.20
N GLU A 59 -7.82 3.08 -12.31
CA GLU A 59 -8.40 2.82 -13.63
C GLU A 59 -8.29 1.33 -14.01
N GLU A 60 -7.12 0.73 -13.85
CA GLU A 60 -6.90 -0.67 -14.21
C GLU A 60 -7.56 -1.67 -13.27
N MET A 61 -7.60 -1.38 -11.97
CA MET A 61 -8.30 -2.22 -10.99
C MET A 61 -9.82 -2.16 -11.18
N ASN A 62 -10.37 -0.99 -11.48
CA ASN A 62 -11.80 -0.83 -11.78
C ASN A 62 -12.18 -1.52 -13.11
N ALA A 63 -11.30 -1.48 -14.12
CA ALA A 63 -11.53 -2.13 -15.40
C ALA A 63 -11.68 -3.66 -15.28
N VAL A 64 -11.12 -4.27 -14.23
CA VAL A 64 -11.28 -5.70 -13.91
C VAL A 64 -12.39 -5.97 -12.89
N GLY A 65 -13.26 -5.00 -12.63
CA GLY A 65 -14.39 -5.15 -11.70
C GLY A 65 -14.02 -5.01 -10.22
N GLY A 66 -12.83 -4.51 -9.92
CA GLY A 66 -12.43 -4.18 -8.56
C GLY A 66 -13.27 -3.05 -7.97
N GLN A 67 -13.71 -3.23 -6.74
CA GLN A 67 -14.47 -2.23 -5.98
C GLN A 67 -13.56 -1.56 -4.95
N GLU A 68 -13.36 -0.26 -5.09
CA GLU A 68 -12.51 0.49 -4.16
C GLU A 68 -13.24 0.74 -2.83
N LEU A 69 -12.59 0.41 -1.73
CA LEU A 69 -13.00 0.69 -0.36
C LEU A 69 -11.85 1.33 0.43
N MET A 70 -12.11 1.71 1.68
CA MET A 70 -11.09 2.21 2.60
C MET A 70 -11.24 1.52 3.95
N MET A 71 -10.22 0.77 4.36
CA MET A 71 -10.18 0.15 5.69
C MET A 71 -9.48 1.03 6.70
N THR A 72 -9.67 0.69 7.97
CA THR A 72 -8.97 1.32 9.07
C THR A 72 -7.48 0.96 9.09
N THR A 73 -6.63 1.91 9.48
CA THR A 73 -5.23 1.64 9.82
C THR A 73 -5.12 0.88 11.15
N LEU A 74 -5.99 1.19 12.11
CA LEU A 74 -6.03 0.50 13.39
C LEU A 74 -6.81 -0.81 13.22
N GLN A 75 -6.23 -1.92 13.68
CA GLN A 75 -6.78 -3.25 13.51
C GLN A 75 -6.96 -3.93 14.87
N PRO A 76 -8.14 -4.51 15.15
CA PRO A 76 -8.40 -5.20 16.40
C PRO A 76 -7.55 -6.47 16.50
N LYS A 77 -7.08 -6.80 17.69
CA LYS A 77 -6.23 -7.98 17.94
C LYS A 77 -6.98 -9.29 17.63
N GLU A 78 -8.26 -9.33 17.96
CA GLU A 78 -9.08 -10.54 18.01
C GLU A 78 -9.24 -11.22 16.65
N ILE A 79 -9.28 -10.45 15.56
CA ILE A 79 -9.42 -11.01 14.20
C ILE A 79 -8.13 -11.69 13.72
N TRP A 80 -6.98 -11.25 14.23
CA TRP A 80 -5.65 -11.76 13.86
C TRP A 80 -5.20 -12.93 14.73
N GLU A 81 -5.75 -13.06 15.94
CA GLU A 81 -5.58 -14.27 16.76
C GLU A 81 -6.25 -15.48 16.11
N LYS A 82 -7.35 -15.29 15.36
CA LYS A 82 -8.02 -16.37 14.62
C LYS A 82 -7.14 -17.01 13.54
N THR A 83 -6.14 -16.29 13.02
CA THR A 83 -5.20 -16.75 11.99
C THR A 83 -3.80 -16.99 12.54
N ASP A 84 -3.63 -16.91 13.86
CA ASP A 84 -2.37 -16.90 14.59
C ASP A 84 -1.37 -15.79 14.18
N ARG A 85 -1.72 -14.90 13.24
CA ARG A 85 -0.81 -13.87 12.73
C ARG A 85 -0.62 -12.71 13.70
N TRP A 86 -1.33 -12.72 14.83
CA TRP A 86 -0.99 -11.87 15.98
C TRP A 86 0.30 -12.31 16.69
N ASP A 87 0.81 -13.52 16.50
CA ASP A 87 2.06 -13.96 17.13
C ASP A 87 3.29 -13.28 16.50
N ASP A 88 4.15 -12.66 17.33
CA ASP A 88 5.40 -12.03 16.88
C ASP A 88 6.41 -13.04 16.33
N ALA A 89 6.30 -14.33 16.71
CA ALA A 89 7.10 -15.39 16.11
C ALA A 89 6.71 -15.68 14.65
N LYS A 90 5.46 -15.36 14.26
CA LYS A 90 4.94 -15.50 12.89
C LYS A 90 5.03 -14.21 12.09
N VAL A 91 4.80 -13.06 12.73
CA VAL A 91 4.84 -11.73 12.11
C VAL A 91 5.76 -10.81 12.93
N ASP A 92 7.05 -10.82 12.60
CA ASP A 92 8.10 -10.16 13.40
C ASP A 92 8.28 -8.66 13.12
N ASN A 93 7.49 -8.10 12.20
CA ASN A 93 7.59 -6.71 11.74
C ASN A 93 6.29 -5.92 11.91
N TRP A 94 5.45 -6.27 12.88
CA TRP A 94 4.21 -5.52 13.15
C TRP A 94 4.41 -4.43 14.20
N PHE A 95 3.95 -3.21 13.92
CA PHE A 95 3.69 -2.21 14.95
C PHE A 95 2.41 -2.56 15.73
N LYS A 96 2.57 -2.85 17.03
CA LYS A 96 1.46 -3.01 17.98
C LYS A 96 1.50 -1.92 19.03
N THR A 97 0.33 -1.48 19.48
CA THR A 97 0.18 -0.43 20.48
C THR A 97 -1.04 -0.70 21.37
N LYS A 98 -1.27 0.17 22.36
CA LYS A 98 -2.42 0.11 23.26
C LYS A 98 -3.16 1.45 23.26
N LEU A 99 -4.49 1.38 23.32
CA LEU A 99 -5.31 2.54 23.66
C LEU A 99 -5.10 2.95 25.12
N VAL A 100 -5.56 4.14 25.49
CA VAL A 100 -5.49 4.66 26.88
C VAL A 100 -6.20 3.74 27.88
N ASN A 101 -7.25 3.03 27.45
CA ASN A 101 -7.98 2.05 28.28
C ASN A 101 -7.30 0.66 28.34
N GLY A 102 -6.14 0.49 27.71
CA GLY A 102 -5.37 -0.76 27.70
C GLY A 102 -5.69 -1.73 26.56
N THR A 103 -6.70 -1.46 25.72
CA THR A 103 -7.02 -2.31 24.56
C THR A 103 -5.84 -2.39 23.60
N GLU A 104 -5.39 -3.61 23.29
CA GLU A 104 -4.31 -3.87 22.33
C GLU A 104 -4.81 -3.77 20.89
N LEU A 105 -4.00 -3.19 20.01
CA LEU A 105 -4.31 -3.08 18.59
C LEU A 105 -3.05 -3.08 17.73
N GLY A 106 -3.21 -3.49 16.48
CA GLY A 106 -2.18 -3.43 15.47
C GLY A 106 -2.33 -2.18 14.59
N VAL A 107 -1.20 -1.64 14.12
CA VAL A 107 -1.16 -0.67 13.01
C VAL A 107 -0.98 -1.46 11.72
N GLY A 108 -1.92 -1.34 10.79
CA GLY A 108 -2.09 -2.26 9.66
C GLY A 108 -0.84 -2.40 8.77
N LEU A 109 -0.29 -3.62 8.73
CA LEU A 109 0.80 -4.01 7.83
C LEU A 109 0.31 -4.58 6.48
N THR A 110 -0.93 -5.07 6.49
CA THR A 110 -1.77 -5.60 5.39
C THR A 110 -3.20 -5.80 5.94
N HIS A 111 -4.14 -6.28 5.14
CA HIS A 111 -5.57 -6.30 5.46
C HIS A 111 -6.30 -7.61 5.10
N GLU A 112 -5.63 -8.78 5.01
CA GLU A 112 -6.36 -10.04 4.75
C GLU A 112 -7.47 -10.31 5.78
N GLU A 113 -7.14 -10.29 7.07
CA GLU A 113 -8.08 -10.55 8.17
C GLU A 113 -9.17 -9.48 8.29
N PRO A 114 -8.85 -8.16 8.29
CA PRO A 114 -9.89 -7.12 8.28
C PRO A 114 -10.88 -7.22 7.12
N ILE A 115 -10.39 -7.56 5.91
CA ILE A 115 -11.26 -7.67 4.73
C ILE A 115 -12.20 -8.87 4.90
N VAL A 116 -11.67 -10.04 5.28
CA VAL A 116 -12.47 -11.25 5.47
C VAL A 116 -13.51 -11.04 6.57
N ASP A 117 -13.14 -10.44 7.69
CA ASP A 117 -14.04 -10.12 8.80
C ASP A 117 -15.19 -9.19 8.35
N ALA A 118 -14.86 -8.11 7.64
CA ALA A 118 -15.87 -7.17 7.13
C ALA A 118 -16.82 -7.82 6.12
N ILE A 119 -16.29 -8.58 5.16
CA ILE A 119 -17.05 -9.21 4.07
C ILE A 119 -17.95 -10.33 4.57
N SER A 120 -17.56 -11.04 5.64
CA SER A 120 -18.36 -12.14 6.20
C SER A 120 -19.79 -11.74 6.56
N ASN A 121 -20.04 -10.45 6.84
CA ASN A 121 -21.37 -9.91 7.11
C ASN A 121 -22.24 -9.71 5.86
N TYR A 122 -21.64 -9.68 4.67
CA TYR A 122 -22.32 -9.38 3.40
C TYR A 122 -22.38 -10.58 2.44
N LEU A 123 -21.46 -11.54 2.59
CA LEU A 123 -21.38 -12.72 1.73
C LEU A 123 -22.32 -13.82 2.23
N GLY A 124 -23.51 -13.89 1.65
CA GLY A 124 -24.55 -14.87 2.04
C GLY A 124 -24.65 -16.10 1.12
N SER A 125 -24.16 -16.01 -0.12
CA SER A 125 -24.29 -17.09 -1.10
C SER A 125 -23.07 -17.22 -2.02
N TYR A 126 -22.82 -18.43 -2.52
CA TYR A 126 -21.85 -18.66 -3.59
C TYR A 126 -22.20 -17.91 -4.89
N LYS A 127 -23.47 -17.50 -5.05
CA LYS A 127 -23.93 -16.71 -6.21
C LYS A 127 -23.42 -15.28 -6.21
N ASP A 128 -22.97 -14.80 -5.05
CA ASP A 128 -22.38 -13.46 -4.91
C ASP A 128 -20.91 -13.44 -5.36
N MET A 129 -20.33 -14.60 -5.73
CA MET A 129 -18.96 -14.76 -6.20
C MET A 129 -18.87 -15.04 -7.72
N PRO A 130 -17.85 -14.49 -8.42
CA PRO A 130 -16.68 -13.85 -7.86
C PRO A 130 -16.84 -12.34 -7.70
N PHE A 131 -16.10 -11.77 -6.76
CA PHE A 131 -15.93 -10.32 -6.67
C PHE A 131 -14.53 -9.97 -6.15
N ALA A 132 -14.12 -8.73 -6.39
CA ALA A 132 -12.84 -8.21 -5.96
C ALA A 132 -13.02 -6.85 -5.29
N VAL A 133 -12.38 -6.67 -4.13
CA VAL A 133 -12.31 -5.39 -3.43
C VAL A 133 -10.86 -4.95 -3.30
N TYR A 134 -10.60 -3.65 -3.27
CA TYR A 134 -9.25 -3.14 -3.07
C TYR A 134 -9.26 -1.80 -2.36
N GLN A 135 -8.11 -1.40 -1.85
CA GLN A 135 -7.89 -0.05 -1.31
C GLN A 135 -6.53 0.48 -1.73
N ILE A 136 -6.34 1.79 -1.59
CA ILE A 136 -5.04 2.43 -1.70
C ILE A 136 -4.77 3.20 -0.41
N GLN A 137 -3.96 2.63 0.47
CA GLN A 137 -3.86 3.06 1.87
C GLN A 137 -2.44 2.85 2.45
N ASN A 138 -2.07 3.65 3.45
CA ASN A 138 -0.75 3.59 4.10
C ASN A 138 -0.59 2.34 4.97
N LYS A 139 0.45 1.55 4.68
CA LYS A 139 0.85 0.40 5.48
C LYS A 139 2.05 0.73 6.35
N PHE A 140 2.12 0.03 7.47
CA PHE A 140 3.18 0.18 8.45
C PHE A 140 3.87 -1.16 8.70
N ARG A 141 5.17 -1.24 8.44
CA ARG A 141 5.99 -2.42 8.71
C ARG A 141 7.19 -2.00 9.55
N ASN A 142 7.34 -2.61 10.72
CA ASN A 142 8.42 -2.35 11.68
C ASN A 142 9.73 -2.99 11.22
N GLU A 143 10.18 -2.60 10.03
CA GLU A 143 11.39 -3.12 9.41
C GLU A 143 12.61 -2.82 10.30
N LYS A 144 13.33 -3.89 10.67
CA LYS A 144 14.59 -3.82 11.43
C LYS A 144 15.56 -2.80 10.83
N ARG A 145 15.58 -2.71 9.49
CA ARG A 145 16.37 -1.72 8.75
C ARG A 145 15.62 -1.24 7.52
N ALA A 146 15.31 0.06 7.46
CA ALA A 146 14.93 0.72 6.23
C ALA A 146 16.14 0.79 5.28
N LYS A 147 15.93 0.52 3.99
CA LYS A 147 17.01 0.48 2.98
C LYS A 147 16.51 1.03 1.66
N SER A 148 17.42 1.54 0.84
CA SER A 148 17.12 1.88 -0.56
C SER A 148 16.03 2.94 -0.75
N GLY A 149 15.92 3.89 0.18
CA GLY A 149 15.05 5.05 0.05
C GLY A 149 13.58 4.68 0.17
N LEU A 150 12.77 5.04 -0.83
CA LEU A 150 11.34 4.72 -0.88
C LEU A 150 11.06 3.24 -1.20
N LEU A 151 12.06 2.46 -1.62
CA LEU A 151 11.87 1.07 -2.01
C LEU A 151 11.68 0.12 -0.82
N ARG A 152 12.18 0.49 0.38
CA ARG A 152 11.96 -0.26 1.62
C ARG A 152 11.87 0.70 2.80
N GLY A 153 10.67 1.21 3.02
CA GLY A 153 10.30 2.06 4.15
C GLY A 153 9.63 1.30 5.30
N ARG A 154 9.29 2.05 6.35
CA ARG A 154 8.47 1.60 7.49
C ARG A 154 7.02 2.05 7.36
N GLU A 155 6.80 3.19 6.73
CA GLU A 155 5.49 3.69 6.32
C GLU A 155 5.51 3.87 4.80
N PHE A 156 4.52 3.29 4.11
CA PHE A 156 4.46 3.36 2.65
C PHE A 156 3.03 3.17 2.15
N LEU A 157 2.72 3.75 0.99
CA LEU A 157 1.42 3.57 0.34
C LEU A 157 1.38 2.22 -0.40
N MET A 158 0.31 1.46 -0.22
CA MET A 158 0.09 0.22 -0.96
C MET A 158 -1.30 0.24 -1.59
N LYS A 159 -1.40 -0.37 -2.77
CA LYS A 159 -2.66 -0.87 -3.30
C LYS A 159 -2.75 -2.37 -3.04
N ASP A 160 -3.62 -2.78 -2.15
CA ASP A 160 -3.94 -4.16 -1.81
C ASP A 160 -5.33 -4.53 -2.35
N MET A 161 -5.44 -5.68 -3.02
CA MET A 161 -6.68 -6.18 -3.63
C MET A 161 -6.91 -7.63 -3.19
N TYR A 162 -8.16 -7.95 -2.88
CA TYR A 162 -8.59 -9.25 -2.38
C TYR A 162 -9.74 -9.76 -3.25
N THR A 163 -9.58 -10.95 -3.82
CA THR A 163 -10.55 -11.63 -4.66
C THR A 163 -11.22 -12.76 -3.90
N PHE A 164 -12.53 -12.88 -4.02
CA PHE A 164 -13.33 -13.94 -3.41
C PHE A 164 -13.92 -14.81 -4.50
N SER A 165 -13.60 -16.10 -4.46
CA SER A 165 -13.97 -17.07 -5.47
C SER A 165 -14.59 -18.29 -4.80
N ARG A 166 -15.62 -18.87 -5.43
CA ARG A 166 -16.36 -20.01 -4.89
C ARG A 166 -15.59 -21.33 -4.96
N ASP A 167 -14.63 -21.42 -5.87
CA ASP A 167 -13.84 -22.62 -6.16
C ASP A 167 -12.47 -22.23 -6.74
N GLN A 168 -11.58 -23.22 -6.81
CA GLN A 168 -10.20 -23.06 -7.29
C GLN A 168 -10.13 -22.58 -8.75
N LYS A 169 -11.02 -23.08 -9.60
CA LYS A 169 -11.04 -22.71 -11.02
C LYS A 169 -11.37 -21.22 -11.18
N GLN A 170 -12.40 -20.74 -10.49
CA GLN A 170 -12.78 -19.33 -10.49
C GLN A 170 -11.69 -18.45 -9.87
N HIS A 171 -10.96 -18.95 -8.87
CA HIS A 171 -9.79 -18.25 -8.31
C HIS A 171 -8.69 -18.06 -9.35
N GLU A 172 -8.34 -19.10 -10.11
CA GLU A 172 -7.34 -19.02 -11.18
C GLU A 172 -7.74 -18.05 -12.29
N GLU A 173 -9.03 -18.05 -12.69
CA GLU A 173 -9.56 -17.11 -13.67
C GLU A 173 -9.44 -15.64 -13.20
N GLU A 174 -9.80 -15.35 -11.95
CA GLU A 174 -9.64 -14.01 -11.38
C GLU A 174 -8.16 -13.63 -11.19
N TYR A 175 -7.31 -14.57 -10.77
CA TYR A 175 -5.87 -14.34 -10.64
C TYR A 175 -5.24 -13.88 -11.96
N GLU A 176 -5.48 -14.61 -13.05
CA GLU A 176 -4.96 -14.28 -14.39
C GLU A 176 -5.46 -12.93 -14.90
N LYS A 177 -6.72 -12.60 -14.61
CA LYS A 177 -7.32 -11.31 -14.94
C LYS A 177 -6.64 -10.17 -14.18
N ILE A 178 -6.33 -10.35 -12.89
CA ILE A 178 -5.59 -9.37 -12.09
C ILE A 178 -4.13 -9.25 -12.58
N VAL A 179 -3.45 -10.35 -12.89
CA VAL A 179 -2.09 -10.34 -13.46
C VAL A 179 -2.03 -9.46 -14.71
N LYS A 180 -2.95 -9.64 -15.66
CA LYS A 180 -3.05 -8.81 -16.87
C LYS A 180 -3.30 -7.33 -16.55
N ALA A 181 -4.05 -7.02 -15.49
CA ALA A 181 -4.26 -5.64 -15.05
C ALA A 181 -2.97 -5.01 -14.52
N TYR A 182 -2.16 -5.77 -13.78
CA TYR A 182 -0.85 -5.29 -13.32
C TYR A 182 0.09 -4.99 -14.48
N PHE A 183 0.15 -5.85 -15.50
CA PHE A 183 0.93 -5.57 -16.71
C PHE A 183 0.52 -4.24 -17.35
N ARG A 184 -0.79 -4.00 -17.54
CA ARG A 184 -1.29 -2.72 -18.07
C ARG A 184 -0.95 -1.52 -17.19
N VAL A 185 -1.00 -1.66 -15.85
CA VAL A 185 -0.56 -0.61 -14.92
C VAL A 185 0.90 -0.26 -15.19
N TYR A 186 1.78 -1.26 -15.26
CA TYR A 186 3.21 -1.03 -15.47
C TYR A 186 3.51 -0.49 -16.87
N ASP A 187 2.81 -0.95 -17.91
CA ASP A 187 2.89 -0.39 -19.27
C ASP A 187 2.55 1.10 -19.27
N LYS A 188 1.43 1.49 -18.64
CA LYS A 188 1.00 2.90 -18.52
C LYS A 188 1.97 3.75 -17.71
N LEU A 189 2.69 3.15 -16.76
CA LEU A 189 3.75 3.81 -15.99
C LEU A 189 5.09 3.87 -16.74
N GLY A 190 5.18 3.30 -17.94
CA GLY A 190 6.41 3.25 -18.73
C GLY A 190 7.45 2.25 -18.21
N LEU A 191 7.01 1.23 -17.46
CA LEU A 191 7.86 0.20 -16.86
C LEU A 191 7.67 -1.19 -17.48
N GLY A 192 6.67 -1.37 -18.35
CA GLY A 192 6.26 -2.68 -18.85
C GLY A 192 7.23 -3.40 -19.78
N SER A 193 8.12 -2.67 -20.48
CA SER A 193 9.13 -3.30 -21.36
C SER A 193 10.19 -4.12 -20.63
N ASN A 194 10.24 -4.05 -19.29
CA ASN A 194 11.24 -4.73 -18.45
C ASN A 194 10.60 -5.76 -17.51
N ILE A 195 9.35 -6.17 -17.76
CA ILE A 195 8.64 -7.15 -16.93
C ILE A 195 8.53 -8.44 -17.75
N GLU A 196 9.44 -9.37 -17.47
CA GLU A 196 9.36 -10.77 -17.93
C GLU A 196 8.36 -11.56 -17.08
#